data_AF-A0A1M6JUZ7-F1
#
_entry.id   AF-A0A1M6JUZ7-F1
#
_cell.length_a   1.000
_cell.length_b   1.000
_cell.length_c   1.000
_cell.angle_alpha   90.00
_cell.angle_beta   90.00
_cell.angle_gamma   90.00
#
_symmetry.space_group_name_H-M   'P 1'
#
loop_
_entity.id
_entity.type
_entity.pdbx_description
1 polymer ?
#
loop_
_entity_poly.entity_id
_entity_poly.type
_entity_poly.pdbx_seq_one_letter_code
_entity_poly.pdbx_strand_id
1 'polypeptide(L)'
;MICSDCGKDFNYEIEEEKFTSENSSLSYKNFDRDYCAACALKVAENPGYGDYHEECEECGKRFDLAEERDTYKKYIIKADDRLEHQWWNTRKILCGSCAIGFEM
;
A
#
# COMPACT_ATOMS: atom_id res chain seq x y z
N MET A 1 -16.32 -7.82 13.47
CA MET A 1 -15.90 -8.08 12.07
C MET A 1 -14.95 -9.25 12.09
N ILE A 2 -14.94 -10.13 11.09
CA ILE A 2 -14.02 -11.29 11.09
C ILE A 2 -12.83 -11.02 10.17
N CYS A 3 -11.61 -11.15 10.68
CA CYS A 3 -10.39 -10.92 9.90
C CYS A 3 -10.23 -12.02 8.85
N SER A 4 -10.03 -11.62 7.60
CA SER A 4 -9.96 -12.53 6.45
C SER A 4 -8.68 -13.37 6.40
N ASP A 5 -7.59 -12.94 7.05
CA ASP A 5 -6.33 -13.71 7.11
C ASP A 5 -6.26 -14.61 8.36
N CYS A 6 -6.72 -14.16 9.53
CA CYS A 6 -6.56 -14.91 10.79
C CYS A 6 -7.85 -15.43 11.43
N GLY A 7 -9.03 -15.07 10.92
CA GLY A 7 -10.33 -15.54 11.40
C GLY A 7 -10.78 -14.99 12.76
N LYS A 8 -10.02 -14.08 13.37
CA LYS A 8 -10.38 -13.48 14.67
C LYS A 8 -11.45 -12.40 14.50
N ASP A 9 -12.36 -12.32 15.46
CA ASP A 9 -13.25 -11.16 15.57
C ASP A 9 -12.47 -9.92 16.04
N PHE A 10 -12.81 -8.78 15.48
CA PHE A 10 -12.23 -7.49 15.80
C PHE A 10 -13.22 -6.34 15.59
N ASN A 11 -12.91 -5.18 16.19
CA ASN A 11 -13.63 -3.93 15.97
C ASN A 11 -12.93 -3.14 14.85
N TYR A 12 -13.67 -2.82 13.78
CA TYR A 12 -13.11 -2.15 12.60
C TYR A 12 -12.54 -0.77 12.92
N GLU A 13 -13.27 0.07 13.65
CA GLU A 13 -12.86 1.45 13.95
C GLU A 13 -11.56 1.49 14.76
N ILE A 14 -11.42 0.59 15.74
CA ILE A 14 -10.20 0.47 16.56
C ILE A 14 -9.00 0.01 15.72
N GLU A 15 -9.19 -0.99 14.86
CA GLU A 15 -8.10 -1.50 14.02
C GLU A 15 -7.74 -0.52 12.88
N GLU A 16 -8.71 0.21 12.33
CA GLU A 16 -8.48 1.29 11.35
C GLU A 16 -7.64 2.43 11.95
N GLU A 17 -8.00 2.90 13.15
CA GLU A 17 -7.24 3.94 13.85
C GLU A 17 -5.81 3.45 14.14
N LYS A 18 -5.67 2.22 14.66
CA LYS A 18 -4.37 1.63 14.92
C LYS A 18 -3.52 1.55 13.65
N PHE A 19 -4.07 0.99 12.57
CA PHE A 19 -3.34 0.85 11.31
C PHE A 19 -2.90 2.21 10.76
N THR A 20 -3.81 3.19 10.71
CA THR A 20 -3.56 4.51 10.12
C THR A 20 -2.55 5.31 10.95
N SER A 21 -2.58 5.19 12.28
CA SER A 21 -1.61 5.84 13.16
C SER A 21 -0.18 5.29 12.99
N GLU A 22 -0.05 4.00 12.69
CA GLU A 22 1.24 3.32 12.47
C GLU A 22 1.71 3.42 11.00
N ASN A 23 0.80 3.63 10.04
CA ASN A 23 1.07 3.57 8.60
C ASN A 23 0.45 4.76 7.87
N SER A 24 0.91 5.97 8.16
CA SER A 24 0.28 7.22 7.70
C SER A 24 0.23 7.43 6.18
N SER A 25 1.02 6.68 5.39
CA SER A 25 0.98 6.70 3.93
C SER A 25 -0.03 5.73 3.32
N LEU A 26 -0.68 4.90 4.14
CA LEU A 26 -1.61 3.85 3.72
C LEU A 26 -3.00 4.13 4.30
N SER A 27 -4.04 3.98 3.48
CA SER A 27 -5.43 4.02 3.93
C SER A 27 -5.96 2.63 4.24
N TYR A 28 -6.59 2.44 5.39
CA TYR A 28 -7.24 1.16 5.75
C TYR A 28 -8.43 0.81 4.86
N LYS A 29 -8.98 1.80 4.16
CA LYS A 29 -10.14 1.63 3.27
C LYS A 29 -9.78 1.04 1.91
N ASN A 30 -8.47 0.90 1.64
CA ASN A 30 -7.94 0.46 0.36
C ASN A 30 -7.73 -1.06 0.27
N PHE A 31 -8.17 -1.81 1.30
CA PHE A 31 -8.22 -3.27 1.25
C PHE A 31 -9.55 -3.75 0.64
N ASP A 32 -9.49 -4.79 -0.18
CA ASP A 32 -10.69 -5.44 -0.75
C ASP A 32 -11.45 -6.31 0.26
N ARG A 33 -10.81 -6.63 1.38
CA ARG A 33 -11.36 -7.48 2.45
C ARG A 33 -11.06 -6.88 3.83
N ASP A 34 -11.83 -7.35 4.81
CA ASP A 34 -11.67 -6.95 6.19
C ASP A 34 -10.50 -7.69 6.86
N TYR A 35 -9.57 -6.93 7.43
CA TYR A 35 -8.43 -7.42 8.19
C TYR A 35 -8.41 -6.77 9.57
N CYS A 36 -7.72 -7.37 10.54
CA CYS A 36 -7.21 -6.61 11.69
C CYS A 36 -5.90 -5.92 11.31
N ALA A 37 -5.46 -4.90 12.06
CA ALA A 37 -4.36 -4.01 11.66
C ALA A 37 -3.06 -4.78 11.37
N ALA A 38 -2.75 -5.80 12.18
CA ALA A 38 -1.56 -6.63 11.99
C ALA A 38 -1.61 -7.44 10.68
N CYS A 39 -2.78 -8.01 10.34
CA CYS A 39 -2.96 -8.74 9.09
C CYS A 39 -3.01 -7.81 7.88
N ALA A 40 -3.60 -6.61 8.04
CA ALA A 40 -3.64 -5.59 7.00
C ALA A 40 -2.23 -5.17 6.58
N LEU A 41 -1.34 -4.89 7.53
CA LEU A 41 0.06 -4.54 7.23
C LEU A 41 0.77 -5.67 6.47
N LYS A 42 0.62 -6.91 6.95
CA LYS A 42 1.17 -8.10 6.28
C LYS A 42 0.69 -8.23 4.83
N VAL A 43 -0.58 -7.95 4.57
CA VAL A 43 -1.18 -7.98 3.23
C VAL A 43 -0.61 -6.87 2.36
N ALA A 44 -0.57 -5.62 2.85
CA ALA A 44 -0.06 -4.47 2.09
C ALA A 44 1.44 -4.56 1.74
N GLU A 45 2.22 -5.34 2.47
CA GLU A 45 3.66 -5.54 2.21
C GLU A 45 3.97 -6.76 1.33
N ASN A 46 3.00 -7.65 1.10
CA ASN A 46 3.25 -8.93 0.44
C ASN A 46 2.60 -8.99 -0.96
N PRO A 47 3.39 -9.02 -2.05
CA PRO A 47 2.87 -9.00 -3.42
C PRO A 47 2.05 -10.25 -3.79
N GLY A 48 2.13 -11.32 -3.01
CA GLY A 48 1.35 -12.54 -3.25
C GLY A 48 -0.11 -12.45 -2.83
N TYR A 49 -0.52 -11.44 -2.06
CA TYR A 49 -1.90 -11.32 -1.58
C TYR A 49 -2.82 -10.63 -2.60
N GLY A 50 -2.36 -9.58 -3.28
CA GLY A 50 -3.14 -8.94 -4.35
C GLY A 50 -4.37 -8.18 -3.85
N ASP A 51 -4.34 -7.63 -2.64
CA ASP A 51 -5.55 -7.27 -1.88
C ASP A 51 -5.58 -5.82 -1.40
N TYR A 52 -4.47 -5.08 -1.57
CA TYR A 52 -4.34 -3.69 -1.19
C TYR A 52 -4.11 -2.84 -2.42
N HIS A 53 -5.07 -1.95 -2.72
CA HIS A 53 -5.07 -1.22 -3.97
C HIS A 53 -5.08 0.28 -3.78
N GLU A 54 -4.19 0.95 -4.50
CA GLU A 54 -4.16 2.40 -4.61
C GLU A 54 -4.54 2.84 -6.02
N GLU A 55 -4.91 4.11 -6.17
CA GLU A 55 -5.15 4.73 -7.48
C GLU A 55 -4.04 5.72 -7.81
N CYS A 56 -3.42 5.56 -8.97
CA CYS A 56 -2.40 6.48 -9.45
C CYS A 56 -3.06 7.80 -9.87
N GLU A 57 -2.72 8.90 -9.20
CA GLU A 57 -3.27 10.22 -9.49
C GLU A 57 -2.74 10.84 -10.79
N GLU A 58 -1.71 10.24 -11.41
CA GLU A 58 -1.18 10.70 -12.69
C GLU A 58 -1.85 10.02 -13.88
N CYS A 59 -2.15 8.71 -13.79
CA CYS A 59 -2.69 7.94 -14.92
C CYS A 59 -4.05 7.28 -14.66
N GLY A 60 -4.60 7.40 -13.44
CA GLY A 60 -5.87 6.79 -13.03
C GLY A 60 -5.82 5.26 -12.88
N LYS A 61 -4.64 4.63 -12.99
CA LYS A 61 -4.49 3.18 -12.84
C LYS A 61 -4.73 2.80 -11.38
N ARG A 62 -5.66 1.88 -11.13
CA ARG A 62 -5.74 1.11 -9.88
C ARG A 62 -4.65 0.03 -9.88
N PHE A 63 -3.87 -0.08 -8.80
CA PHE A 63 -2.74 -1.01 -8.73
C PHE A 63 -2.58 -1.65 -7.35
N ASP A 64 -2.06 -2.87 -7.30
CA ASP A 64 -1.61 -3.48 -6.04
C ASP A 64 -0.27 -2.85 -5.62
N LEU A 65 -0.24 -2.30 -4.41
CA LEU A 65 0.94 -1.57 -3.93
C LEU A 65 2.17 -2.46 -3.79
N ALA A 66 2.00 -3.69 -3.31
CA ALA A 66 3.11 -4.60 -3.08
C ALA A 66 3.73 -5.08 -4.40
N GLU A 67 2.91 -5.31 -5.43
CA GLU A 67 3.37 -5.60 -6.79
C GLU A 67 4.14 -4.42 -7.41
N GLU A 68 3.60 -3.19 -7.29
CA GLU A 68 4.27 -2.00 -7.81
C GLU A 68 5.55 -1.67 -7.03
N ARG A 69 5.61 -1.93 -5.72
CA ARG A 69 6.85 -1.85 -4.92
C ARG A 69 7.93 -2.77 -5.46
N ASP A 70 7.60 -4.03 -5.75
CA ASP A 70 8.55 -5.00 -6.30
C ASP A 70 9.03 -4.58 -7.70
N THR A 71 8.10 -4.07 -8.52
CA THR A 71 8.42 -3.51 -9.83
C THR A 71 9.34 -2.30 -9.71
N TYR A 72 9.00 -1.31 -8.89
CA TYR A 72 9.79 -0.09 -8.67
C TYR A 72 11.22 -0.40 -8.23
N LYS A 73 11.38 -1.31 -7.27
CA LYS A 73 12.70 -1.77 -6.76
C LYS A 73 13.58 -2.42 -7.83
N LYS A 74 13.00 -3.03 -8.87
CA LYS A 74 13.77 -3.61 -9.98
C LYS A 74 14.42 -2.54 -10.87
N TYR A 75 13.84 -1.35 -10.95
CA TYR A 75 14.31 -0.29 -11.85
C TYR A 75 15.11 0.81 -11.13
N ILE A 76 14.90 1.01 -9.83
CA ILE A 76 15.60 2.03 -9.06
C ILE A 76 16.82 1.43 -8.34
N ILE A 77 18.01 1.90 -8.74
CA ILE A 77 19.32 1.39 -8.26
C ILE A 77 19.70 1.99 -6.89
N LYS A 78 18.99 3.02 -6.43
CA LYS A 78 19.24 3.64 -5.11
C LYS A 78 18.74 2.70 -4.02
N ALA A 79 19.69 2.14 -3.25
CA ALA A 79 19.36 1.38 -2.05
C ALA A 79 18.57 2.29 -1.11
N ASP A 80 17.31 1.94 -0.85
CA ASP A 80 16.37 2.61 0.07
C ASP A 80 15.40 3.64 -0.53
N ASP A 81 15.29 3.76 -1.86
CA ASP A 81 14.17 4.53 -2.43
C ASP A 81 12.91 3.65 -2.53
N ARG A 82 11.92 3.95 -1.70
CA ARG A 82 10.61 3.29 -1.69
C ARG A 82 9.63 4.07 -2.57
N LEU A 83 8.66 3.38 -3.16
CA LEU A 83 7.63 4.02 -3.97
C LEU A 83 6.87 5.12 -3.18
N GLU A 84 6.59 4.88 -1.91
CA GLU A 84 5.92 5.85 -1.02
C GLU A 84 6.75 7.10 -0.76
N HIS A 85 8.08 6.99 -0.81
CA HIS A 85 8.94 8.16 -0.68
C HIS A 85 8.72 9.13 -1.85
N GLN A 86 8.50 8.59 -3.05
CA GLN A 86 8.09 9.41 -4.19
C GLN A 86 6.72 10.04 -4.00
N TRP A 87 5.79 9.37 -3.31
CA TRP A 87 4.49 9.98 -3.01
C TRP A 87 4.63 11.18 -2.07
N TRP A 88 5.52 11.11 -1.09
CA TRP A 88 5.82 12.24 -0.23
C TRP A 88 6.46 13.41 -1.00
N ASN A 89 7.42 13.12 -1.88
CA ASN A 89 8.15 14.12 -2.66
C ASN A 89 7.26 14.82 -3.68
N THR A 90 6.42 14.07 -4.37
CA THR A 90 5.52 14.58 -5.42
C THR A 90 4.19 15.08 -4.87
N ARG A 91 3.86 14.75 -3.62
CA ARG A 91 2.52 14.94 -3.01
C ARG A 91 1.41 14.29 -3.83
N LYS A 92 1.73 13.19 -4.53
CA LYS A 92 0.79 12.40 -5.34
C LYS A 92 0.97 10.91 -5.10
N ILE A 93 -0.11 10.14 -5.12
CA ILE A 93 -0.03 8.68 -5.20
C ILE A 93 0.30 8.29 -6.64
N LEU A 94 1.44 7.63 -6.84
CA LEU A 94 1.96 7.24 -8.16
C LEU A 94 2.15 5.72 -8.23
N CYS A 95 1.74 5.09 -9.33
CA CYS A 95 2.19 3.73 -9.63
C CYS A 95 3.70 3.71 -9.93
N GLY A 96 4.34 2.54 -9.88
CA GLY A 96 5.79 2.40 -10.07
C GLY A 96 6.26 2.96 -11.42
N SER A 97 5.49 2.76 -12.49
CA SER A 97 5.82 3.30 -13.81
C SER A 97 5.81 4.84 -13.86
N CYS A 98 4.79 5.47 -13.26
CA CYS A 98 4.72 6.93 -13.20
C CYS A 98 5.83 7.48 -12.29
N ALA A 99 6.07 6.86 -11.13
CA ALA A 99 7.13 7.28 -10.20
C ALA A 99 8.53 7.22 -10.84
N ILE A 100 8.86 6.16 -11.59
CA ILE A 100 10.13 6.06 -12.33
C ILE A 100 10.26 7.22 -13.34
N GLY A 101 9.16 7.62 -13.98
CA GLY A 101 9.14 8.75 -14.92
C GLY A 101 9.45 10.12 -14.29
N PHE A 102 9.29 10.28 -12.97
CA PHE A 102 9.65 11.51 -12.25
C PHE A 102 11.13 11.55 -11.78
N GLU A 103 11.80 10.39 -11.66
CA GLU A 103 13.20 10.29 -11.22
C GLU A 103 14.23 10.45 -12.38
N MET A 104 13.79 10.40 -13.64
CA MET A 104 14.62 10.54 -14.86
C MET A 104 14.57 11.94 -15.46
#